data_AF-A0A2A2J8H7-F1
#
_entry.id   AF-A0A2A2J8H7-F1
#
_cell.length_a   1.000
_cell.length_b   1.000
_cell.length_c   1.000
_cell.angle_alpha   90.00
_cell.angle_beta   90.00
_cell.angle_gamma   90.00
#
_symmetry.space_group_name_H-M   'P 1'
#
loop_
_entity.id
_entity.type
_entity.pdbx_description
1 polymer ?
#
loop_
_entity_poly.entity_id
_entity_poly.type
_entity_poly.pdbx_seq_one_letter_code
_entity_poly.pdbx_strand_id
1 'polypeptide(L)'
;MATIVPTLFSFFQDYKQRFVQSDFDKEVSRDFDTQDIAGHTTAFENEAKQMAKQPSEVRKLIGYIDLTTLAGDDTKDRVEALVDRAINPVPQESNIHCAAVCVYPQRVADVKRHLSASGKKFDIASVAAGFPSGQYHLQSKILEVELTVADGATEIDIVISRAAALEDDWKTVYNEVLALKKACGSAHLKTILATGELKTLINVYKASWASILAGNFKK
;
A
#
# COMPACT_ATOMS: atom_id res chain seq x y z
N MET A 1 28.87 19.71 11.77
CA MET A 1 28.51 18.77 10.70
C MET A 1 29.35 17.51 10.83
N ALA A 2 28.77 16.41 11.33
CA ALA A 2 29.21 15.01 11.19
C ALA A 2 28.96 14.20 12.48
N THR A 3 27.70 13.84 12.74
CA THR A 3 27.38 12.79 13.73
C THR A 3 26.15 11.96 13.37
N ILE A 4 25.52 12.19 12.21
CA ILE A 4 24.33 11.43 11.77
C ILE A 4 24.71 10.16 10.98
N VAL A 5 25.98 10.03 10.56
CA VAL A 5 26.45 8.95 9.66
C VAL A 5 26.68 7.58 10.35
N PRO A 6 27.19 7.47 11.60
CA PRO A 6 27.55 6.16 12.14
C PRO A 6 26.33 5.27 12.46
N THR A 7 25.24 5.85 12.93
CA THR A 7 24.02 5.11 13.31
C THR A 7 23.27 4.57 12.09
N LEU A 8 23.29 5.29 10.96
CA LEU A 8 22.73 4.79 9.70
C LEU A 8 23.50 3.58 9.15
N PHE A 9 24.83 3.55 9.31
CA PHE A 9 25.64 2.46 8.76
C PHE A 9 25.44 1.13 9.53
N SER A 10 25.22 1.21 10.84
CA SER A 10 24.83 0.06 11.67
C SER A 10 23.43 -0.46 11.32
N PHE A 11 22.50 0.43 10.96
CA PHE A 11 21.15 0.06 10.55
C PHE A 11 21.24 -0.91 9.37
N PHE A 12 21.97 -0.55 8.29
CA PHE A 12 22.07 -1.37 7.06
C PHE A 12 22.68 -2.77 7.22
N GLN A 13 23.52 -3.04 8.22
CA GLN A 13 24.11 -4.38 8.40
C GLN A 13 23.09 -5.41 8.90
N ASP A 14 22.12 -5.02 9.73
CA ASP A 14 21.07 -5.91 10.24
C ASP A 14 20.01 -6.30 9.19
N TYR A 15 19.95 -5.60 8.04
CA TYR A 15 18.96 -5.88 6.97
C TYR A 15 19.35 -7.04 6.06
N LYS A 16 20.62 -7.45 6.04
CA LYS A 16 21.15 -8.38 5.03
C LYS A 16 20.86 -9.85 5.30
N GLN A 17 20.34 -10.23 6.48
CA GLN A 17 20.35 -11.63 6.93
C GLN A 17 19.06 -12.45 6.72
N ARG A 18 18.02 -11.94 6.04
CA ARG A 18 16.75 -12.69 5.93
C ARG A 18 16.30 -13.07 4.53
N PHE A 19 16.77 -12.40 3.48
CA PHE A 19 16.42 -12.80 2.12
C PHE A 19 17.35 -13.92 1.64
N VAL A 20 16.82 -15.14 1.63
CA VAL A 20 17.50 -16.32 1.11
C VAL A 20 17.06 -16.53 -0.33
N GLN A 21 17.96 -16.27 -1.29
CA GLN A 21 17.66 -16.33 -2.72
C GLN A 21 17.12 -17.70 -3.12
N SER A 22 17.71 -18.80 -2.63
CA SER A 22 17.28 -20.16 -2.97
C SER A 22 15.85 -20.48 -2.53
N ASP A 23 15.44 -19.95 -1.37
CA ASP A 23 14.08 -20.16 -0.85
C ASP A 23 13.07 -19.35 -1.65
N PHE A 24 13.43 -18.11 -1.98
CA PHE A 24 12.64 -17.27 -2.88
C PHE A 24 12.48 -17.94 -4.25
N ASP A 25 13.59 -18.35 -4.88
CA ASP A 25 13.60 -19.01 -6.19
C ASP A 25 12.74 -20.25 -6.19
N LYS A 26 12.82 -21.08 -5.14
CA LYS A 26 11.99 -22.28 -4.98
C LYS A 26 10.50 -21.97 -4.90
N GLU A 27 10.12 -20.91 -4.19
CA GLU A 27 8.71 -20.50 -4.10
C GLU A 27 8.23 -19.90 -5.42
N VAL A 28 9.05 -19.08 -6.08
CA VAL A 28 8.66 -18.37 -7.30
C VAL A 28 8.85 -19.16 -8.59
N SER A 29 9.51 -20.34 -8.54
CA SER A 29 9.68 -21.25 -9.67
C SER A 29 8.46 -22.15 -9.92
N ARG A 30 7.32 -21.84 -9.31
CA ARG A 30 6.07 -22.57 -9.57
C ARG A 30 5.67 -22.39 -11.04
N ASP A 31 5.41 -23.51 -11.69
CA ASP A 31 4.87 -23.50 -13.04
C ASP A 31 3.38 -23.13 -12.97
N PHE A 32 2.98 -22.16 -13.78
CA PHE A 32 1.62 -21.66 -13.82
C PHE A 32 0.93 -22.23 -15.05
N ASP A 33 -0.03 -23.13 -14.83
CA ASP A 33 -0.90 -23.56 -15.92
C ASP A 33 -1.85 -22.41 -16.30
N THR A 34 -1.57 -21.80 -17.44
CA THR A 34 -2.39 -20.72 -17.99
C THR A 34 -3.83 -21.13 -18.26
N GLN A 35 -4.10 -22.41 -18.55
CA GLN A 35 -5.47 -22.91 -18.74
C GLN A 35 -6.21 -22.98 -17.40
N ASP A 36 -5.53 -23.43 -16.35
CA ASP A 36 -6.08 -23.47 -14.99
C ASP A 36 -6.41 -22.06 -14.47
N ILE A 37 -5.48 -21.11 -14.65
CA ILE A 37 -5.70 -19.70 -14.30
C ILE A 37 -6.92 -19.13 -15.05
N ALA A 38 -7.04 -19.42 -16.35
CA ALA A 38 -8.18 -18.96 -17.16
C ALA A 38 -9.50 -19.59 -16.68
N GLY A 39 -9.48 -20.87 -16.31
CA GLY A 39 -10.61 -21.58 -15.74
C GLY A 39 -11.09 -20.97 -14.42
N HIS A 40 -10.17 -20.74 -13.49
CA HIS A 40 -10.46 -20.06 -12.22
C HIS A 40 -10.96 -18.62 -12.42
N THR A 41 -10.33 -17.86 -13.33
CA THR A 41 -10.76 -16.49 -13.63
C THR A 41 -12.20 -16.46 -14.15
N THR A 42 -12.53 -17.35 -15.09
CA THR A 42 -13.88 -17.46 -15.65
C THR A 42 -14.91 -17.83 -14.57
N ALA A 43 -14.56 -18.71 -13.63
CA ALA A 43 -15.43 -19.08 -12.52
C ALA A 43 -15.75 -17.87 -11.62
N PHE A 44 -14.72 -17.12 -11.22
CA PHE A 44 -14.91 -15.91 -10.39
C PHE A 44 -15.69 -14.81 -11.12
N GLU A 45 -15.46 -14.61 -12.41
CA GLU A 45 -16.23 -13.65 -13.21
C GLU A 45 -17.73 -14.01 -13.25
N ASN A 46 -18.04 -15.30 -13.38
CA ASN A 46 -19.43 -15.77 -13.40
C ASN A 46 -20.09 -15.60 -12.03
N GLU A 47 -19.39 -15.91 -10.95
CA GLU A 47 -19.86 -15.68 -9.58
C GLU A 47 -20.12 -14.18 -9.33
N ALA A 48 -19.16 -13.32 -9.67
CA ALA A 48 -19.26 -11.87 -9.53
C ALA A 48 -20.47 -11.31 -10.30
N LYS A 49 -20.75 -11.79 -11.52
CA LYS A 49 -21.94 -11.39 -12.30
C LYS A 49 -23.26 -11.72 -11.59
N GLN A 50 -23.30 -12.79 -10.79
CA GLN A 50 -24.50 -13.12 -10.03
C GLN A 50 -24.61 -12.29 -8.76
N MET A 51 -23.50 -12.09 -8.05
CA MET A 51 -23.47 -11.23 -6.85
C MET A 51 -23.83 -9.79 -7.18
N ALA A 52 -23.38 -9.25 -8.31
CA ALA A 52 -23.66 -7.89 -8.75
C ALA A 52 -25.17 -7.60 -8.96
N LYS A 53 -26.00 -8.64 -9.12
CA LYS A 53 -27.46 -8.50 -9.23
C LYS A 53 -28.13 -8.32 -7.88
N GLN A 54 -27.42 -8.53 -6.77
CA GLN A 54 -27.94 -8.42 -5.41
C GLN A 54 -27.56 -7.05 -4.82
N PRO A 55 -28.52 -6.13 -4.62
CA PRO A 55 -28.21 -4.79 -4.12
C PRO A 55 -27.55 -4.77 -2.74
N SER A 56 -27.75 -5.80 -1.91
CA SER A 56 -27.07 -5.96 -0.62
C SER A 56 -25.58 -6.24 -0.80
N GLU A 57 -25.20 -7.08 -1.77
CA GLU A 57 -23.79 -7.38 -2.05
C GLU A 57 -23.08 -6.17 -2.64
N VAL A 58 -23.73 -5.45 -3.56
CA VAL A 58 -23.19 -4.19 -4.12
C VAL A 58 -22.98 -3.15 -3.01
N ARG A 59 -23.91 -3.03 -2.05
CA ARG A 59 -23.74 -2.12 -0.90
C ARG A 59 -22.53 -2.47 -0.03
N LYS A 60 -22.24 -3.76 0.20
CA LYS A 60 -21.06 -4.18 0.97
C LYS A 60 -19.76 -3.68 0.36
N LEU A 61 -19.70 -3.51 -0.96
CA LEU A 61 -18.51 -3.00 -1.65
C LEU A 61 -18.06 -1.64 -1.12
N ILE A 62 -18.99 -0.80 -0.67
CA ILE A 62 -18.67 0.52 -0.10
C ILE A 62 -17.72 0.38 1.09
N GLY A 63 -17.93 -0.63 1.94
CA GLY A 63 -17.09 -0.92 3.10
C GLY A 63 -15.68 -1.43 2.77
N TYR A 64 -15.37 -1.67 1.49
CA TYR A 64 -14.02 -2.04 1.02
C TYR A 64 -13.35 -0.92 0.22
N ILE A 65 -13.95 0.27 0.16
CA ILE A 65 -13.40 1.42 -0.56
C ILE A 65 -12.50 2.23 0.35
N ASP A 66 -11.27 2.48 -0.09
CA ASP A 66 -10.46 3.60 0.38
C ASP A 66 -10.79 4.81 -0.51
N LEU A 67 -11.63 5.72 -0.03
CA LEU A 67 -12.09 6.83 -0.86
C LEU A 67 -10.92 7.80 -1.10
N THR A 68 -10.50 7.91 -2.35
CA THR A 68 -9.17 8.45 -2.69
C THR A 68 -9.25 9.80 -3.38
N THR A 69 -8.34 10.72 -3.02
CA THR A 69 -7.94 11.85 -3.87
C THR A 69 -6.42 11.99 -3.83
N LEU A 70 -5.81 11.97 -5.00
CA LEU A 70 -4.36 12.10 -5.20
C LEU A 70 -4.09 13.09 -6.35
N ALA A 71 -4.87 14.18 -6.36
CA ALA A 71 -4.72 15.24 -7.33
C ALA A 71 -3.62 16.21 -6.86
N GLY A 72 -2.81 16.72 -7.80
CA GLY A 72 -1.73 17.64 -7.48
C GLY A 72 -2.20 18.99 -6.92
N ASP A 73 -3.48 19.30 -7.07
CA ASP A 73 -4.15 20.51 -6.59
C ASP A 73 -5.06 20.24 -5.38
N ASP A 74 -4.93 19.10 -4.70
CA ASP A 74 -5.71 18.80 -3.51
C ASP A 74 -5.50 19.83 -2.41
N THR A 75 -6.57 20.56 -2.09
CA THR A 75 -6.65 21.52 -0.99
C THR A 75 -7.17 20.88 0.28
N LYS A 76 -7.01 21.58 1.40
CA LYS A 76 -7.60 21.20 2.69
C LYS A 76 -9.11 20.92 2.56
N ASP A 77 -9.88 21.89 2.06
CA ASP A 77 -11.35 21.79 1.98
C ASP A 77 -11.82 20.62 1.11
N ARG A 78 -11.09 20.33 0.02
CA ARG A 78 -11.39 19.19 -0.86
C ARG A 78 -11.19 17.86 -0.13
N VAL A 79 -10.13 17.76 0.67
CA VAL A 79 -9.84 16.57 1.48
C VAL A 79 -10.84 16.42 2.63
N GLU A 80 -11.23 17.50 3.31
CA GLU A 80 -12.27 17.44 4.35
C GLU A 80 -13.62 16.97 3.77
N ALA A 81 -14.00 17.47 2.59
CA ALA A 81 -15.19 17.01 1.87
C ALA A 81 -15.09 15.55 1.39
N LEU A 82 -13.90 15.04 1.11
CA LEU A 82 -13.67 13.62 0.85
C LEU A 82 -13.96 12.79 2.11
N VAL A 83 -13.46 13.22 3.28
CA VAL A 83 -13.68 12.54 4.56
C VAL A 83 -15.17 12.47 4.90
N ASP A 84 -15.91 13.57 4.74
CA ASP A 84 -17.34 13.59 5.03
C ASP A 84 -18.13 12.63 4.12
N ARG A 85 -17.76 12.54 2.84
CA ARG A 85 -18.34 11.56 1.90
C ARG A 85 -17.94 10.12 2.23
N ALA A 86 -16.71 9.88 2.68
CA ALA A 86 -16.26 8.54 3.04
C ALA A 86 -16.99 8.01 4.29
N ILE A 87 -17.30 8.90 5.25
CA ILE A 87 -18.02 8.55 6.47
C ILE A 87 -19.52 8.37 6.22
N ASN A 88 -20.11 9.15 5.30
CA ASN A 88 -21.53 9.08 4.98
C ASN A 88 -21.80 9.02 3.46
N PRO A 89 -21.37 7.95 2.78
CA PRO A 89 -21.49 7.82 1.32
C PRO A 89 -22.95 7.62 0.87
N VAL A 90 -23.80 7.10 1.76
CA VAL A 90 -25.23 6.87 1.53
C VAL A 90 -26.01 7.56 2.64
N PRO A 91 -26.48 8.80 2.43
CA PRO A 91 -27.07 9.62 3.50
C PRO A 91 -28.23 8.99 4.28
N GLN A 92 -28.97 8.06 3.66
CA GLN A 92 -30.09 7.36 4.29
C GLN A 92 -29.68 6.10 5.07
N GLU A 93 -28.43 5.65 4.97
CA GLU A 93 -27.94 4.37 5.51
C GLU A 93 -26.66 4.59 6.36
N SER A 94 -26.82 5.14 7.57
CA SER A 94 -25.69 5.54 8.46
C SER A 94 -24.73 4.41 8.89
N ASN A 95 -25.10 3.15 8.67
CA ASN A 95 -24.26 1.97 8.94
C ASN A 95 -23.33 1.61 7.78
N ILE A 96 -23.40 2.34 6.65
CA ILE A 96 -22.55 2.15 5.49
C ILE A 96 -21.54 3.29 5.44
N HIS A 97 -20.26 2.95 5.48
CA HIS A 97 -19.14 3.88 5.34
C HIS A 97 -18.02 3.21 4.52
N CYS A 98 -17.13 4.02 3.96
CA CYS A 98 -15.89 3.55 3.36
C CYS A 98 -14.96 2.93 4.42
N ALA A 99 -13.96 2.15 3.98
CA ALA A 99 -12.94 1.59 4.88
C ALA A 99 -12.02 2.70 5.41
N ALA A 100 -11.47 3.50 4.50
CA ALA A 100 -10.57 4.60 4.79
C ALA A 100 -10.76 5.76 3.79
N VAL A 101 -10.03 6.85 4.02
CA VAL A 101 -9.67 7.80 2.95
C VAL A 101 -8.22 7.61 2.55
N CYS A 102 -7.88 7.84 1.28
CA CYS A 102 -6.48 7.86 0.82
C CYS A 102 -6.12 9.23 0.23
N VAL A 103 -5.06 9.84 0.76
CA VAL A 103 -4.61 11.20 0.41
C VAL A 103 -3.09 11.27 0.28
N TYR A 104 -2.56 12.36 -0.30
CA TYR A 104 -1.12 12.64 -0.26
C TYR A 104 -0.63 12.92 1.18
N PRO A 105 0.67 12.67 1.49
CA PRO A 105 1.23 12.84 2.83
C PRO A 105 0.90 14.17 3.49
N GLN A 106 1.08 15.27 2.74
CA GLN A 106 0.86 16.63 3.23
C GLN A 106 -0.59 16.91 3.67
N ARG A 107 -1.55 16.07 3.28
CA ARG A 107 -2.97 16.21 3.62
C ARG A 107 -3.40 15.33 4.80
N VAL A 108 -2.55 14.41 5.28
CA VAL A 108 -2.86 13.52 6.41
C VAL A 108 -3.21 14.33 7.67
N ALA A 109 -2.43 15.36 7.99
CA ALA A 109 -2.70 16.23 9.13
C ALA A 109 -4.02 17.03 8.99
N ASP A 110 -4.45 17.35 7.77
CA ASP A 110 -5.76 17.97 7.50
C ASP A 110 -6.89 17.00 7.85
N VAL A 111 -6.82 15.76 7.35
CA VAL A 111 -7.78 14.68 7.68
C VAL A 111 -7.83 14.44 9.19
N LYS A 112 -6.67 14.31 9.85
CA LYS A 112 -6.59 14.02 11.29
C LYS A 112 -7.24 15.11 12.13
N ARG A 113 -7.03 16.38 11.77
CA ARG A 113 -7.65 17.53 12.47
C ARG A 113 -9.16 17.56 12.25
N HIS A 114 -9.64 17.32 11.04
CA HIS A 114 -11.07 17.28 10.72
C HIS A 114 -11.81 16.18 11.49
N LEU A 115 -11.24 14.97 11.53
CA LEU A 115 -11.79 13.86 12.32
C LEU A 115 -11.82 14.18 13.81
N SER A 116 -10.76 14.80 14.33
CA SER A 116 -10.69 15.19 15.74
C SER A 116 -11.73 16.26 16.09
N ALA A 117 -11.91 17.26 15.23
CA ALA A 117 -12.90 18.33 15.41
C ALA A 117 -14.35 17.81 15.33
N SER A 118 -14.60 16.78 14.51
CA SER A 118 -15.91 16.14 14.41
C SER A 118 -16.16 15.05 15.46
N GLY A 119 -15.16 14.71 16.28
CA GLY A 119 -15.25 13.64 17.28
C GLY A 119 -15.34 12.24 16.68
N LYS A 120 -15.00 12.07 15.40
CA LYS A 120 -15.11 10.80 14.67
C LYS A 120 -13.77 10.07 14.63
N LYS A 121 -13.84 8.74 14.49
CA LYS A 121 -12.68 7.88 14.21
C LYS A 121 -12.86 7.24 12.84
N PHE A 122 -11.83 7.30 12.03
CA PHE A 122 -11.82 6.77 10.67
C PHE A 122 -10.39 6.48 10.25
N ASP A 123 -10.17 5.47 9.40
CA ASP A 123 -8.84 5.13 8.93
C ASP A 123 -8.34 6.13 7.87
N ILE A 124 -7.03 6.40 7.95
CA ILE A 124 -6.34 7.37 7.10
C ILE A 124 -5.21 6.63 6.39
N ALA A 125 -5.46 6.26 5.14
CA ALA A 125 -4.43 5.78 4.24
C ALA A 125 -3.72 6.98 3.59
N SER A 126 -2.44 6.79 3.27
CA SER A 126 -1.71 7.76 2.47
C SER A 126 -0.69 7.07 1.59
N VAL A 127 -0.60 7.51 0.33
CA VAL A 127 0.53 7.14 -0.51
C VAL A 127 1.81 7.79 0.02
N ALA A 128 2.93 7.10 -0.04
CA ALA A 128 4.23 7.64 0.36
C ALA A 128 5.36 6.98 -0.44
N ALA A 129 6.60 7.20 -0.01
CA ALA A 129 7.80 6.61 -0.59
C ALA A 129 8.02 6.97 -2.07
N GLY A 130 7.77 8.23 -2.44
CA GLY A 130 8.00 8.75 -3.79
C GLY A 130 6.93 8.38 -4.81
N PHE A 131 5.70 8.10 -4.35
CA PHE A 131 4.55 7.90 -5.22
C PHE A 131 4.36 9.09 -6.19
N PRO A 132 3.94 8.86 -7.47
CA PRO A 132 3.67 7.55 -8.08
C PRO A 132 4.92 6.88 -8.67
N SER A 133 6.06 7.57 -8.71
CA SER A 133 7.24 7.08 -9.44
C SER A 133 7.98 5.94 -8.73
N GLY A 134 8.07 5.98 -7.40
CA GLY A 134 8.93 5.09 -6.62
C GLY A 134 10.43 5.24 -6.95
N GLN A 135 10.85 6.31 -7.63
CA GLN A 135 12.24 6.50 -8.13
C GLN A 135 13.11 7.35 -7.18
N TYR A 136 12.71 7.47 -5.93
CA TYR A 136 13.43 8.30 -4.94
C TYR A 136 14.50 7.46 -4.23
N HIS A 137 15.51 8.12 -3.67
CA HIS A 137 16.47 7.46 -2.79
C HIS A 137 15.77 6.85 -1.57
N LEU A 138 16.23 5.68 -1.12
CA LEU A 138 15.63 4.94 0.00
C LEU A 138 15.51 5.81 1.26
N GLN A 139 16.50 6.66 1.55
CA GLN A 139 16.50 7.55 2.70
C GLN A 139 15.35 8.57 2.63
N SER A 140 15.10 9.14 1.45
CA SER A 140 13.96 10.04 1.23
C SER A 140 12.64 9.31 1.41
N LYS A 141 12.54 8.08 0.91
CA LYS A 141 11.34 7.24 1.07
C LYS A 141 11.05 6.93 2.54
N ILE A 142 12.07 6.52 3.29
CA ILE A 142 11.95 6.24 4.74
C ILE A 142 11.48 7.48 5.50
N LEU A 143 12.13 8.63 5.28
CA LEU A 143 11.77 9.87 5.94
C LEU A 143 10.32 10.29 5.62
N GLU A 144 9.91 10.19 4.35
CA GLU A 144 8.54 10.51 3.95
C GLU A 144 7.52 9.61 4.67
N VAL A 145 7.78 8.30 4.76
CA VAL A 145 6.92 7.37 5.52
C VAL A 145 6.85 7.74 7.01
N GLU A 146 7.98 8.02 7.64
CA GLU A 146 8.03 8.40 9.06
C GLU A 146 7.23 9.67 9.34
N LEU A 147 7.37 10.70 8.49
CA LEU A 147 6.61 11.94 8.58
C LEU A 147 5.11 11.70 8.37
N THR A 148 4.74 10.88 7.38
CA THR A 148 3.34 10.55 7.07
C THR A 148 2.65 9.83 8.25
N VAL A 149 3.36 8.91 8.90
CA VAL A 149 2.87 8.24 10.11
C VAL A 149 2.77 9.23 11.28
N ALA A 150 3.75 10.12 11.45
CA ALA A 150 3.73 11.15 12.49
C ALA A 150 2.55 12.13 12.34
N ASP A 151 2.15 12.43 11.10
CA ASP A 151 0.97 13.26 10.79
C ASP A 151 -0.36 12.54 11.09
N GLY A 152 -0.33 11.23 11.31
CA GLY A 152 -1.44 10.45 11.84
C GLY A 152 -2.04 9.41 10.89
N ALA A 153 -1.35 9.03 9.81
CA ALA A 153 -1.78 7.96 8.92
C ALA A 153 -1.83 6.62 9.67
N THR A 154 -2.92 5.87 9.49
CA THR A 154 -3.08 4.51 10.02
C THR A 154 -2.61 3.46 9.01
N GLU A 155 -2.51 3.83 7.73
CA GLU A 155 -2.07 2.97 6.64
C GLU A 155 -1.17 3.74 5.67
N ILE A 156 -0.16 3.06 5.11
CA ILE A 156 0.81 3.63 4.18
C ILE A 156 0.86 2.77 2.92
N ASP A 157 0.70 3.41 1.77
CA ASP A 157 0.71 2.78 0.46
C ASP A 157 2.01 3.16 -0.26
N ILE A 158 2.95 2.21 -0.40
CA ILE A 158 4.24 2.46 -1.08
C ILE A 158 4.24 1.85 -2.48
N VAL A 159 5.06 2.39 -3.38
CA VAL A 159 5.35 1.76 -4.68
C VAL A 159 6.66 0.97 -4.58
N ILE A 160 6.67 -0.27 -5.07
CA ILE A 160 7.92 -1.06 -5.12
C ILE A 160 8.97 -0.42 -6.04
N SER A 161 10.24 -0.79 -5.84
CA SER A 161 11.30 -0.51 -6.82
C SER A 161 11.06 -1.30 -8.11
N ARG A 162 10.30 -0.70 -9.04
CA ARG A 162 9.96 -1.32 -10.33
C ARG A 162 11.19 -1.59 -11.19
N ALA A 163 12.19 -0.72 -11.14
CA ALA A 163 13.46 -0.93 -11.84
C ALA A 163 14.13 -2.23 -11.37
N ALA A 164 14.27 -2.41 -10.06
CA ALA A 164 14.83 -3.64 -9.50
C ALA A 164 14.01 -4.89 -9.88
N ALA A 165 12.67 -4.80 -9.87
CA ALA A 165 11.80 -5.89 -10.29
C ALA A 165 12.00 -6.27 -11.78
N LEU A 166 12.19 -5.28 -12.66
CA LEU A 166 12.43 -5.50 -14.10
C LEU A 166 13.84 -6.00 -14.40
N GLU A 167 14.79 -5.75 -13.49
CA GLU A 167 16.18 -6.24 -13.54
C GLU A 167 16.37 -7.59 -12.81
N ASP A 168 15.28 -8.23 -12.38
CA ASP A 168 15.28 -9.45 -11.55
C ASP A 168 16.03 -9.33 -10.21
N ASP A 169 16.25 -8.10 -9.71
CA ASP A 169 16.82 -7.83 -8.38
C ASP A 169 15.74 -7.82 -7.29
N TRP A 170 15.19 -9.02 -7.03
CA TRP A 170 14.15 -9.25 -6.03
C TRP A 170 14.62 -8.99 -4.60
N LYS A 171 15.93 -9.12 -4.35
CA LYS A 171 16.53 -8.82 -3.05
C LYS A 171 16.45 -7.33 -2.75
N THR A 172 16.68 -6.46 -3.74
CA THR A 172 16.51 -5.02 -3.56
C THR A 172 15.04 -4.65 -3.31
N VAL A 173 14.09 -5.24 -4.06
CA VAL A 173 12.66 -5.05 -3.79
C VAL A 173 12.31 -5.43 -2.36
N TYR A 174 12.72 -6.62 -1.91
CA TYR A 174 12.48 -7.09 -0.54
C TYR A 174 13.08 -6.15 0.52
N ASN A 175 14.35 -5.77 0.37
CA ASN A 175 15.04 -4.95 1.37
C ASN A 175 14.43 -3.55 1.49
N GLU A 176 14.03 -2.95 0.37
CA GLU A 176 13.34 -1.66 0.35
C GLU A 176 11.98 -1.76 1.05
N VAL A 177 11.14 -2.75 0.71
CA VAL A 177 9.83 -2.95 1.36
C VAL A 177 10.00 -3.23 2.86
N LEU A 178 11.01 -4.02 3.26
CA LEU A 178 11.29 -4.31 4.68
C LEU A 178 11.70 -3.04 5.45
N ALA A 179 12.53 -2.19 4.85
CA ALA A 179 12.92 -0.93 5.46
C ALA A 179 11.71 0.01 5.64
N LEU A 180 10.85 0.12 4.63
CA LEU A 180 9.64 0.93 4.69
C LEU A 180 8.60 0.34 5.66
N LYS A 181 8.49 -0.99 5.77
CA LYS A 181 7.64 -1.65 6.76
C LYS A 181 8.04 -1.30 8.19
N LYS A 182 9.34 -1.24 8.47
CA LYS A 182 9.84 -0.80 9.77
C LYS A 182 9.54 0.67 10.02
N ALA A 183 9.73 1.53 9.02
CA ALA A 183 9.40 2.97 9.09
C ALA A 183 7.91 3.22 9.38
N CYS A 184 7.01 2.35 8.91
CA CYS A 184 5.59 2.44 9.21
C CYS A 184 5.24 2.29 10.70
N GLY A 185 6.13 1.71 11.52
CA GLY A 185 5.86 1.49 12.94
C GLY A 185 4.64 0.60 13.17
N SER A 186 3.54 1.17 13.68
CA SER A 186 2.25 0.48 13.86
C SER A 186 1.29 0.63 12.69
N ALA A 187 1.56 1.54 11.75
CA ALA A 187 0.72 1.71 10.57
C ALA A 187 0.74 0.44 9.69
N HIS A 188 -0.41 0.15 9.09
CA HIS A 188 -0.50 -0.91 8.09
C HIS A 188 0.30 -0.52 6.85
N LEU A 189 1.01 -1.47 6.24
CA LEU A 189 1.74 -1.21 4.99
C LEU A 189 1.01 -1.92 3.86
N LYS A 190 0.63 -1.18 2.81
CA LYS A 190 0.21 -1.72 1.52
C LYS A 190 1.31 -1.49 0.51
N THR A 191 1.46 -2.43 -0.42
CA THR A 191 2.51 -2.39 -1.43
C THR A 191 1.89 -2.37 -2.82
N ILE A 192 2.01 -1.24 -3.50
CA ILE A 192 1.61 -1.04 -4.89
C ILE A 192 2.66 -1.69 -5.78
N LEU A 193 2.27 -2.80 -6.43
CA LEU A 193 3.14 -3.54 -7.33
C LEU A 193 3.26 -2.91 -8.72
N ALA A 194 2.30 -2.05 -9.11
CA ALA A 194 2.17 -1.50 -10.47
C ALA A 194 2.15 -2.59 -11.54
N THR A 195 1.23 -3.55 -11.41
CA THR A 195 1.16 -4.78 -12.22
C THR A 195 1.14 -4.52 -13.73
N GLY A 196 0.54 -3.43 -14.18
CA GLY A 196 0.54 -3.02 -15.60
C GLY A 196 1.91 -2.69 -16.18
N GLU A 197 2.93 -2.49 -15.34
CA GLU A 197 4.30 -2.12 -15.76
C GLU A 197 5.31 -3.24 -15.55
N LEU A 198 4.94 -4.34 -14.88
CA LEU A 198 5.81 -5.47 -14.57
C LEU A 198 6.02 -6.44 -15.74
N LYS A 199 5.41 -6.18 -16.91
CA LYS A 199 5.54 -6.90 -18.19
C LYS A 199 4.99 -8.33 -18.22
N THR A 200 5.15 -9.12 -17.16
CA THR A 200 4.74 -10.53 -17.11
C THR A 200 4.01 -10.88 -15.82
N LEU A 201 3.13 -11.89 -15.87
CA LEU A 201 2.47 -12.41 -14.66
C LEU A 201 3.46 -13.05 -13.69
N ILE A 202 4.58 -13.60 -14.19
CA ILE A 202 5.68 -14.11 -13.37
C ILE A 202 6.28 -12.98 -12.53
N ASN A 203 6.52 -11.81 -13.11
CA ASN A 203 7.03 -10.66 -12.35
C ASN A 203 6.00 -10.15 -11.32
N VAL A 204 4.70 -10.17 -11.65
CA VAL A 204 3.64 -9.86 -10.69
C VAL A 204 3.68 -10.83 -9.51
N TYR A 205 3.84 -12.13 -9.77
CA TYR A 205 3.95 -13.15 -8.73
C TYR A 205 5.18 -12.97 -7.84
N LYS A 206 6.35 -12.79 -8.46
CA LYS A 206 7.62 -12.53 -7.76
C LYS A 206 7.56 -11.26 -6.92
N ALA A 207 7.00 -10.17 -7.44
CA ALA A 207 6.81 -8.91 -6.72
C ALA A 207 5.86 -9.07 -5.53
N SER A 208 4.78 -9.85 -5.69
CA SER A 208 3.85 -10.18 -4.61
C SER A 208 4.58 -10.93 -3.49
N TRP A 209 5.35 -11.96 -3.83
CA TRP A 209 6.10 -12.74 -2.84
C TRP A 209 7.19 -11.94 -2.14
N ALA A 210 7.97 -11.15 -2.86
CA ALA A 210 8.98 -10.29 -2.26
C ALA A 210 8.34 -9.32 -1.23
N SER A 211 7.16 -8.78 -1.56
CA SER A 211 6.41 -7.88 -0.67
C SER A 211 5.83 -8.61 0.55
N ILE A 212 5.22 -9.79 0.36
CA ILE A 212 4.67 -10.62 1.44
C ILE A 212 5.76 -11.04 2.44
N LEU A 213 6.91 -11.52 1.93
CA LEU A 213 8.03 -11.93 2.75
C LEU A 213 8.61 -10.75 3.55
N ALA A 214 8.66 -9.56 2.96
CA ALA A 214 9.11 -8.34 3.64
C ALA A 214 8.08 -7.86 4.70
N GLY A 215 6.78 -8.04 4.43
CA GLY A 215 5.68 -7.66 5.32
C GLY A 215 5.50 -8.56 6.55
N ASN A 216 5.92 -9.83 6.48
CA ASN A 216 5.92 -10.79 7.59
C ASN A 216 6.97 -10.50 8.69
N PHE A 217 7.35 -9.23 8.85
CA PHE A 217 8.20 -8.76 9.93
C PHE A 217 7.48 -8.90 11.28
N LYS A 218 7.72 -10.02 11.97
CA LYS A 218 7.45 -10.11 13.41
C LYS A 218 8.53 -9.33 14.15
N LYS A 219 8.11 -8.34 14.94
CA LYS A 219 8.96 -7.63 15.92
C LYS A 219 9.49 -8.61 16.96
#